data_AF-A0A858Q481-F1
#
_entry.id   AF-A0A858Q481-F1
#
_cell.length_a   1.000
_cell.length_b   1.000
_cell.length_c   1.000
_cell.angle_alpha   90.00
_cell.angle_beta   90.00
_cell.angle_gamma   90.00
#
_symmetry.space_group_name_H-M   'P 1'
#
loop_
_entity.id
_entity.type
_entity.pdbx_description
1 polymer ?
#
loop_
_entity_poly.entity_id
_entity_poly.type
_entity_poly.pdbx_seq_one_letter_code
_entity_poly.pdbx_strand_id
1 'polypeptide(L)'
;MTKQHAAIILILASMFPTPSVADDSARCYAIRDADRRNACLAETRDAKSYCYSIKDADRRNICLAETTGERSRCYSIRDKDVRASCLAGMGW
;
A
#
# COMPACT_ATOMS: atom_id res chain seq x y z
N MET A 1 -32.75 3.09 -57.57
CA MET A 1 -33.60 2.16 -56.79
C MET A 1 -32.80 0.86 -56.65
N THR A 2 -32.57 0.20 -55.52
CA THR A 2 -33.01 0.37 -54.11
C THR A 2 -32.16 -0.61 -53.27
N LYS A 3 -31.69 -0.38 -52.04
CA LYS A 3 -31.96 0.64 -51.00
C LYS A 3 -30.64 1.09 -50.32
N GLN A 4 -30.60 2.30 -49.77
CA GLN A 4 -29.94 2.57 -48.49
C GLN A 4 -31.01 2.42 -47.40
N HIS A 5 -30.64 1.98 -46.18
CA HIS A 5 -31.25 2.22 -44.85
C HIS A 5 -31.04 1.03 -43.91
N ALA A 6 -31.07 1.32 -42.60
CA ALA A 6 -31.13 0.38 -41.47
C ALA A 6 -29.88 -0.48 -41.20
N ALA A 7 -28.85 0.15 -40.62
CA ALA A 7 -28.17 -0.38 -39.43
C ALA A 7 -27.52 0.76 -38.64
N ILE A 8 -28.32 1.68 -38.08
CA ILE A 8 -27.85 2.57 -37.02
C ILE A 8 -27.66 1.69 -35.78
N ILE A 9 -26.48 1.09 -35.64
CA ILE A 9 -26.07 0.46 -34.39
C ILE A 9 -25.70 1.60 -33.45
N LEU A 10 -26.67 2.02 -32.65
CA LEU A 10 -26.46 2.86 -31.48
C LEU A 10 -25.55 2.08 -30.52
N ILE A 11 -24.25 2.34 -30.60
CA ILE A 11 -23.28 1.88 -29.62
C ILE A 11 -23.50 2.69 -28.34
N LEU A 12 -24.54 2.31 -27.59
CA LEU A 12 -24.67 2.61 -26.17
C LEU A 12 -23.63 1.76 -25.43
N ALA A 13 -22.35 2.12 -25.60
CA ALA A 13 -21.23 1.53 -24.89
C ALA A 13 -21.30 1.92 -23.41
N SER A 14 -22.12 1.17 -22.69
CA SER A 14 -21.79 0.65 -21.37
C SER A 14 -21.15 1.63 -20.39
N MET A 15 -22.00 2.35 -19.66
CA MET A 15 -21.71 2.63 -18.25
C MET A 15 -21.76 1.31 -17.48
N PHE A 16 -20.73 0.46 -17.64
CA PHE A 16 -20.45 -0.55 -16.63
C PHE A 16 -19.98 0.23 -15.39
N PRO A 17 -20.70 0.16 -14.25
CA PRO A 17 -20.19 0.77 -13.03
C PRO A 17 -18.87 0.09 -12.70
N THR A 18 -17.78 0.85 -12.72
CA THR A 18 -16.50 0.36 -12.26
C THR A 18 -16.64 -0.05 -10.80
N PRO A 19 -16.13 -1.22 -10.39
CA PRO A 19 -16.14 -1.57 -8.97
C PRO A 19 -15.33 -0.51 -8.23
N SER A 20 -16.00 0.20 -7.33
CA SER A 20 -15.35 1.15 -6.43
C SER A 20 -14.37 0.38 -5.55
N VAL A 21 -13.07 0.52 -5.82
CA VAL A 21 -12.02 0.00 -4.96
C VAL A 21 -12.20 0.65 -3.60
N ALA A 22 -12.58 -0.13 -2.59
CA ALA A 22 -12.64 0.37 -1.22
C ALA A 22 -11.23 0.81 -0.81
N ASP A 23 -11.09 2.03 -0.30
CA ASP A 23 -9.83 2.48 0.30
C ASP A 23 -9.55 1.61 1.53
N ASP A 24 -8.71 0.61 1.35
CA ASP A 24 -8.38 -0.38 2.36
C ASP A 24 -7.67 0.28 3.56
N SER A 25 -7.15 1.50 3.38
CA SER A 25 -6.50 2.30 4.42
C SER A 25 -7.48 2.89 5.44
N ALA A 26 -8.79 2.91 5.13
CA ALA A 26 -9.85 3.27 6.08
C ALA A 26 -9.76 2.43 7.37
N ARG A 27 -9.40 1.15 7.28
CA ARG A 27 -9.22 0.26 8.45
C ARG A 27 -8.06 0.69 9.35
N CYS A 28 -7.03 1.34 8.79
CA CYS A 28 -5.89 1.82 9.57
C CYS A 28 -6.29 2.95 10.53
N TYR A 29 -7.26 3.80 10.17
CA TYR A 29 -7.69 4.90 11.03
C TYR A 29 -8.38 4.45 12.33
N ALA A 30 -8.92 3.23 12.37
CA ALA A 30 -9.44 2.61 13.60
C ALA A 30 -8.33 2.19 14.59
N ILE A 31 -7.07 2.12 14.15
CA ILE A 31 -5.93 1.75 15.01
C ILE A 31 -5.60 2.92 15.95
N ARG A 32 -5.76 2.68 17.26
CA ARG A 32 -5.50 3.67 18.32
C ARG A 32 -4.02 4.00 18.52
N ASP A 33 -3.14 3.02 18.33
CA ASP A 33 -1.69 3.21 18.43
C ASP A 33 -1.17 3.92 17.18
N ALA A 34 -0.57 5.10 17.37
CA ALA A 34 -0.18 5.96 16.25
C ALA A 34 0.88 5.31 15.35
N ASP A 35 1.83 4.57 15.94
CA ASP A 35 2.91 3.90 15.22
C ASP A 35 2.38 2.74 14.38
N ARG A 36 1.52 1.88 14.94
CA ARG A 36 0.83 0.81 14.19
C ARG A 36 -0.11 1.37 13.12
N ARG A 37 -0.80 2.48 13.38
CA ARG A 37 -1.62 3.16 12.36
C ARG A 37 -0.75 3.63 11.20
N ASN A 38 0.36 4.29 11.49
CA ASN A 38 1.27 4.81 10.49
C ASN A 38 1.94 3.68 9.67
N ALA A 39 2.29 2.56 10.29
CA ALA A 39 2.75 1.36 9.56
C ALA A 39 1.67 0.82 8.60
N CYS A 40 0.44 0.63 9.09
CA CYS A 40 -0.70 0.20 8.26
C CYS A 40 -0.97 1.17 7.08
N LEU A 41 -0.88 2.49 7.32
CA LEU A 41 -1.03 3.50 6.27
C LEU A 41 0.14 3.48 5.26
N ALA A 42 1.36 3.20 5.70
CA ALA A 42 2.52 3.05 4.81
C ALA A 42 2.35 1.87 3.85
N GLU A 43 2.03 0.70 4.40
CA GLU A 43 1.77 -0.55 3.65
C GLU A 43 0.59 -0.38 2.68
N THR A 44 -0.54 0.10 3.18
CA THR A 44 -1.79 0.13 2.40
C THR A 44 -1.82 1.24 1.33
N ARG A 45 -0.95 2.26 1.43
CA ARG A 45 -0.87 3.37 0.47
C ARG A 45 0.45 3.44 -0.29
N ASP A 46 1.33 2.44 -0.13
CA ASP A 46 2.71 2.41 -0.65
C ASP A 46 3.48 3.73 -0.38
N ALA A 47 3.34 4.24 0.85
CA ALA A 47 3.65 5.62 1.19
C ALA A 47 4.63 5.73 2.37
N LYS A 48 5.94 5.65 2.04
CA LYS A 48 7.05 5.74 3.02
C LYS A 48 7.03 6.98 3.93
N SER A 49 6.30 8.04 3.58
CA SER A 49 6.10 9.23 4.41
C SER A 49 5.44 8.89 5.76
N TYR A 50 4.54 7.90 5.80
CA TYR A 50 3.94 7.45 7.05
C TYR A 50 4.96 6.73 7.95
N CYS A 51 5.92 5.98 7.39
CA CYS A 51 7.00 5.38 8.19
C CYS A 51 7.82 6.43 8.97
N TYR A 52 8.11 7.59 8.37
CA TYR A 52 8.80 8.68 9.07
C TYR A 52 7.99 9.30 10.23
N SER A 53 6.67 9.06 10.27
CA SER A 53 5.79 9.47 11.37
C SER A 53 5.74 8.44 12.52
N ILE A 54 6.39 7.29 12.38
CA ILE A 54 6.54 6.27 13.44
C ILE A 54 7.60 6.75 14.44
N LYS A 55 7.23 6.84 15.72
CA LYS A 55 8.13 7.31 16.80
C LYS A 55 9.15 6.26 17.17
N ASP A 56 8.72 5.02 17.39
CA ASP A 56 9.60 3.90 17.68
C ASP A 56 10.62 3.70 16.54
N ALA A 57 11.91 3.69 16.90
CA ALA A 57 12.99 3.69 15.91
C ALA A 57 13.10 2.37 15.15
N ASP A 58 12.83 1.26 15.83
CA ASP A 58 12.98 -0.07 15.25
C ASP A 58 11.79 -0.36 14.31
N ARG A 59 10.55 -0.09 14.73
CA ARG A 59 9.36 -0.12 13.86
C ARG A 59 9.49 0.81 12.64
N ARG A 60 10.04 2.01 12.81
CA ARG A 60 10.29 2.93 11.69
C ARG A 60 11.27 2.32 10.69
N ASN A 61 12.34 1.67 11.16
CA ASN A 61 13.32 1.02 10.31
C ASN A 61 12.76 -0.22 9.60
N ILE A 62 11.91 -1.02 10.25
CA ILE A 62 11.17 -2.13 9.60
C ILE A 62 10.28 -1.59 8.48
N CYS A 63 9.39 -0.64 8.80
CA CYS A 63 8.46 -0.02 7.85
C CYS A 63 9.21 0.56 6.64
N LEU A 64 10.34 1.22 6.86
CA LEU A 64 11.18 1.73 5.78
C LEU A 64 11.83 0.59 4.99
N ALA A 65 12.37 -0.46 5.62
CA ALA A 65 12.93 -1.62 4.91
C ALA A 65 11.91 -2.25 3.96
N GLU A 66 10.69 -2.48 4.45
CA GLU A 66 9.57 -3.09 3.72
C GLU A 66 9.08 -2.18 2.59
N THR A 67 8.91 -0.88 2.84
CA THR A 67 8.37 0.08 1.84
C THR A 67 9.40 0.51 0.80
N THR A 68 10.71 0.49 1.10
CA THR A 68 11.75 0.95 0.15
C THR A 68 12.63 -0.16 -0.43
N GLY A 69 12.51 -1.40 0.07
CA GLY A 69 13.43 -2.49 -0.28
C GLY A 69 14.85 -2.34 0.31
N GLU A 70 15.11 -1.31 1.11
CA GLU A 70 16.45 -0.99 1.61
C GLU A 70 16.87 -1.93 2.75
N ARG A 71 17.51 -3.05 2.43
CA ARG A 71 18.11 -3.99 3.41
C ARG A 71 19.02 -3.30 4.46
N SER A 72 19.62 -2.17 4.10
CA SER A 72 20.42 -1.32 5.00
C SER A 72 19.63 -0.83 6.23
N ARG A 73 18.31 -0.62 6.10
CA ARG A 73 17.42 -0.19 7.20
C ARG A 73 17.37 -1.21 8.33
N CYS A 74 17.35 -2.51 8.00
CA CYS A 74 17.34 -3.56 9.01
C CYS A 74 18.58 -3.49 9.93
N TYR A 75 19.76 -3.10 9.44
CA TYR A 75 20.96 -2.97 10.26
C TYR A 75 20.88 -1.82 11.28
N SER A 76 20.00 -0.84 11.06
CA SER A 76 19.75 0.26 12.01
C SER A 76 18.77 -0.12 13.13
N ILE A 77 18.19 -1.32 13.11
CA ILE A 77 17.35 -1.86 14.18
C ILE A 77 18.22 -2.25 15.38
N ARG A 78 17.83 -1.78 16.57
CA ARG A 78 18.57 -1.95 17.83
C ARG A 78 18.29 -3.31 18.45
N ASP A 79 17.03 -3.73 18.49
CA ASP A 79 16.63 -5.06 18.93
C ASP A 79 17.21 -6.13 17.99
N LYS A 80 17.83 -7.16 18.57
CA LYS A 80 18.57 -8.17 17.81
C LYS A 80 17.64 -9.14 17.07
N ASP A 81 16.53 -9.50 17.69
CA ASP A 81 15.60 -10.50 17.17
C ASP A 81 14.71 -9.88 16.10
N VAL A 82 14.27 -8.64 16.33
CA VAL A 82 13.59 -7.81 15.33
C VAL A 82 14.50 -7.56 14.12
N ARG A 83 15.80 -7.27 14.33
CA ARG A 83 16.77 -7.12 13.25
C ARG A 83 16.96 -8.41 12.45
N ALA A 84 17.08 -9.55 13.14
CA ALA A 84 17.22 -10.85 12.50
C ALA A 84 15.99 -11.18 11.65
N SER A 85 14.78 -10.94 12.17
CA SER A 85 13.52 -11.11 11.46
C SER A 85 13.44 -10.23 10.20
N CYS A 86 13.79 -8.93 10.32
CA CYS A 86 13.87 -8.02 9.18
C CYS A 86 14.84 -8.54 8.11
N LEU A 87 16.08 -8.86 8.47
CA LEU A 87 17.10 -9.35 7.53
C LEU A 87 16.73 -10.70 6.87
N ALA A 88 15.93 -11.54 7.53
CA ALA A 88 15.40 -12.77 6.95
C ALA A 88 14.26 -12.48 5.96
N GLY A 89 13.33 -11.58 6.31
CA GLY A 89 12.24 -11.14 5.43
C GLY A 89 12.71 -10.47 4.14
N MET A 90 13.86 -9.77 4.16
CA MET A 90 14.42 -9.11 2.97
C MET A 90 14.95 -10.04 1.87
N GLY A 91 14.87 -11.37 2.00
CA GLY A 91 14.73 -12.27 0.85
C GLY A 91 15.81 -12.25 -0.25
N TRP A 92 17.07 -11.93 0.10
CA TRP A 92 18.30 -11.76 -0.71
C TRP A 92 18.73 -10.28 -0.81
#